data_AF-A0A835Q6G3-F1
#
_entry.id   AF-A0A835Q6G3-F1
#
_cell.length_a   1.000
_cell.length_b   1.000
_cell.length_c   1.000
_cell.angle_alpha   90.00
_cell.angle_beta   90.00
_cell.angle_gamma   90.00
#
_symmetry.space_group_name_H-M   'P 1'
#
loop_
_entity.id
_entity.type
_entity.pdbx_description
1 polymer ?
#
loop_
_entity_poly.entity_id
_entity_poly.type
_entity_poly.pdbx_seq_one_letter_code
_entity_poly.pdbx_strand_id
1 'polypeptide(L)'
;MFGTFNQKKEELTNLIDLKSKVDITCVKSRQSESELKNKIDCLKSQLQVTEARRRRERRSTFSIDNLENSRCSEPEGLNIGKASDLLRLEEERAKNAMEMKKLREKQMSVQKTIVKSSSVSESLNAKIEKLESLIESELALSQEAEAAWLTVAEEKQMLCRMMEEGMVELGKVVVDYQECLFGVDRKQGELLLCGALMQEEMKGMEEMKIMQKMALEDLHSWVVDNRCSSEQVEEQLEQVLASITGIKVLLHGCT
;
A
#
# COMPACT_ATOMS: atom_id res chain seq x y z
N MET A 1 13.58 3.51 -8.22
CA MET A 1 13.50 2.32 -7.35
C MET A 1 13.55 1.00 -8.13
N PHE A 2 12.79 0.81 -9.22
CA PHE A 2 12.87 -0.44 -10.01
C PHE A 2 14.19 -0.70 -10.75
N GLY A 3 14.89 0.36 -11.18
CA GLY A 3 16.19 0.24 -11.85
C GLY A 3 17.28 -0.39 -10.98
N THR A 4 17.28 -0.11 -9.68
CA THR A 4 18.26 -0.65 -8.72
C THR A 4 17.97 -2.11 -8.35
N PHE A 5 16.69 -2.51 -8.29
CA PHE A 5 16.31 -3.90 -8.00
C PHE A 5 16.66 -4.86 -9.13
N ASN A 6 16.34 -4.48 -10.37
CA ASN A 6 16.70 -5.30 -11.55
C ASN A 6 18.21 -5.42 -11.71
N GLN A 7 18.95 -4.36 -11.43
CA GLN A 7 20.42 -4.38 -11.45
C GLN A 7 21.00 -5.35 -10.41
N LYS A 8 20.46 -5.37 -9.18
CA LYS A 8 20.87 -6.35 -8.16
C LYS A 8 20.54 -7.78 -8.57
N LYS A 9 19.38 -8.02 -9.18
CA LYS A 9 19.01 -9.35 -9.68
C LYS A 9 19.93 -9.84 -10.80
N GLU A 10 20.35 -8.94 -11.67
CA GLU A 10 21.36 -9.23 -12.69
C GLU A 10 22.73 -9.53 -12.05
N GLU A 11 23.15 -8.73 -11.05
CA GLU A 11 24.38 -8.99 -10.28
C GLU A 11 24.33 -10.36 -9.59
N LEU A 12 23.20 -10.74 -8.99
CA LEU A 12 23.00 -12.06 -8.38
C LEU A 12 23.22 -13.18 -9.41
N THR A 13 22.61 -13.04 -10.59
CA THR A 13 22.72 -14.01 -11.68
C THR A 13 24.18 -14.17 -12.11
N ASN A 14 24.89 -13.05 -12.27
CA ASN A 14 26.31 -13.05 -12.62
C ASN A 14 27.18 -13.72 -11.55
N LEU A 15 26.89 -13.50 -10.26
CA LEU A 15 27.61 -14.15 -9.15
C LEU A 15 27.37 -15.66 -9.10
N ILE A 16 26.13 -16.10 -9.31
CA ILE A 16 25.77 -17.53 -9.36
C ILE A 16 26.51 -18.21 -10.53
N ASP A 17 26.52 -17.59 -11.70
CA ASP A 17 27.23 -18.10 -12.88
C ASP A 17 28.74 -18.18 -12.64
N LEU A 18 29.32 -17.14 -12.02
CA LEU A 18 30.73 -17.13 -11.67
C LEU A 18 31.07 -18.24 -10.66
N LYS A 19 30.23 -18.43 -9.63
CA LYS A 19 30.41 -19.50 -8.65
C LYS A 19 30.36 -20.87 -9.32
N SER A 20 29.38 -21.10 -10.20
CA SER A 20 29.27 -22.35 -10.95
C SER A 20 30.54 -22.66 -11.73
N LYS A 21 31.13 -21.66 -12.42
CA LYS A 21 32.41 -21.81 -13.13
C LYS A 21 33.58 -22.16 -12.19
N VAL A 22 33.64 -21.55 -11.01
CA VAL A 22 34.66 -21.83 -10.00
C VAL A 22 34.50 -23.25 -9.45
N ASP A 23 33.28 -23.68 -9.14
CA ASP A 23 32.97 -25.01 -8.62
C ASP A 23 33.33 -26.11 -9.64
N ILE A 24 32.98 -25.90 -10.91
CA ILE A 24 33.39 -26.81 -12.00
C ILE A 24 34.92 -26.92 -12.08
N THR A 25 35.63 -25.80 -11.93
CA THR A 25 37.10 -25.80 -11.94
C THR A 25 37.67 -26.54 -10.74
N CYS A 26 37.09 -26.37 -9.55
CA CYS A 26 37.46 -27.10 -8.34
C CYS A 26 37.28 -28.61 -8.51
N VAL A 27 36.15 -29.04 -9.08
CA VAL A 27 35.87 -30.46 -9.38
C VAL A 27 36.90 -31.04 -10.35
N LYS A 28 37.21 -30.32 -11.45
CA LYS A 28 38.24 -30.74 -12.42
C LYS A 28 39.62 -30.85 -11.77
N SER A 29 39.98 -29.91 -10.90
CA SER A 29 41.25 -29.97 -10.16
C SER A 29 41.31 -31.17 -9.22
N ARG A 30 40.23 -31.50 -8.50
CA ARG A 30 40.14 -32.71 -7.66
C ARG A 30 40.26 -33.99 -8.47
N GLN A 31 39.65 -34.05 -9.65
CA GLN A 31 39.82 -35.17 -10.57
C GLN A 31 41.28 -35.32 -11.02
N SER A 32 41.91 -34.21 -11.43
CA SER A 32 43.33 -34.21 -11.80
C SER A 32 44.24 -34.62 -10.63
N GLU A 33 43.92 -34.23 -9.39
CA GLU A 33 44.65 -34.66 -8.20
C GLU A 33 44.58 -36.18 -8.01
N SER A 34 43.39 -36.77 -8.16
CA SER A 34 43.18 -38.22 -8.08
C SER A 34 44.00 -38.97 -9.15
N GLU A 35 44.00 -38.48 -10.39
CA GLU A 35 44.81 -39.05 -11.47
C GLU A 35 46.31 -38.97 -11.19
N LEU A 36 46.80 -37.84 -10.66
CA LEU A 36 48.20 -37.69 -10.28
C LEU A 36 48.58 -38.63 -9.14
N LYS A 37 47.70 -38.81 -8.15
CA LYS A 37 47.88 -39.76 -7.05
C LYS A 37 48.02 -41.19 -7.58
N ASN A 38 47.12 -41.61 -8.48
CA ASN A 38 47.17 -42.94 -9.10
C ASN A 38 48.46 -43.17 -9.89
N LYS A 39 48.92 -42.16 -10.66
CA LYS A 39 50.19 -42.23 -11.40
C LYS A 39 51.39 -42.35 -10.46
N ILE A 40 51.41 -41.58 -9.37
CA ILE A 40 52.46 -41.66 -8.34
C ILE A 40 52.48 -43.04 -7.69
N ASP A 41 51.32 -43.59 -7.34
CA ASP A 41 51.24 -44.91 -6.70
C ASP A 41 51.66 -46.04 -7.65
N CYS A 42 51.33 -45.95 -8.95
CA CYS A 42 51.84 -46.86 -9.97
C CYS A 42 53.37 -46.82 -10.08
N LEU A 43 53.97 -45.62 -10.14
CA LEU A 43 55.42 -45.47 -10.20
C LEU A 43 56.11 -45.96 -8.91
N LYS A 44 55.49 -45.80 -7.73
CA LYS A 44 56.03 -46.38 -6.48
C LYS A 44 56.10 -47.90 -6.58
N SER A 45 55.05 -48.56 -7.06
CA SER A 45 55.03 -50.00 -7.25
C SER A 45 56.09 -50.45 -8.28
N GLN A 46 56.20 -49.74 -9.41
CA GLN A 46 57.26 -50.01 -10.39
C GLN A 46 58.64 -49.87 -9.77
N LEU A 47 58.92 -48.77 -9.06
CA LEU A 47 60.19 -48.54 -8.39
C LEU A 47 60.53 -49.67 -7.39
N GLN A 48 59.57 -50.15 -6.61
CA GLN A 48 59.78 -51.30 -5.72
C GLN A 48 60.16 -52.58 -6.48
N VAL A 49 59.51 -52.85 -7.61
CA VAL A 49 59.82 -54.00 -8.48
C VAL A 49 61.23 -53.85 -9.07
N THR A 50 61.55 -52.69 -9.65
CA THR A 50 62.88 -52.39 -10.22
C THR A 50 63.97 -52.51 -9.16
N GLU A 51 63.74 -52.03 -7.93
CA GLU A 51 64.69 -52.19 -6.83
C GLU A 51 64.86 -53.66 -6.39
N ALA A 52 63.77 -54.41 -6.30
CA ALA A 52 63.83 -55.84 -5.94
C ALA A 52 64.59 -56.66 -6.99
N ARG A 53 64.42 -56.31 -8.27
CA ARG A 53 65.17 -56.88 -9.39
C ARG A 53 66.65 -56.47 -9.32
N ARG A 54 66.95 -55.18 -9.19
CA ARG A 54 68.33 -54.66 -8.99
C ARG A 54 69.06 -55.34 -7.84
N ARG A 55 68.41 -55.55 -6.69
CA ARG A 55 68.99 -56.25 -5.53
C ARG A 55 69.30 -57.73 -5.82
N ARG A 56 68.56 -58.36 -6.74
CA ARG A 56 68.81 -59.74 -7.21
C ARG A 56 69.98 -59.78 -8.21
N GLU A 57 69.98 -58.95 -9.25
CA GLU A 57 71.11 -58.90 -10.19
C GLU A 57 72.42 -58.51 -9.48
N ARG A 58 72.42 -57.53 -8.55
CA ARG A 58 73.62 -57.19 -7.76
C ARG A 58 74.14 -58.37 -6.95
N ARG A 59 73.25 -59.09 -6.26
CA ARG A 59 73.66 -60.28 -5.48
C ARG A 59 74.27 -61.36 -6.37
N SER A 60 73.71 -61.57 -7.57
CA SER A 60 74.28 -62.52 -8.53
C SER A 60 75.66 -62.10 -9.04
N THR A 61 75.93 -60.81 -9.25
CA THR A 61 77.26 -60.35 -9.69
C THR A 61 78.31 -60.45 -8.57
N PHE A 62 77.94 -60.16 -7.32
CA PHE A 62 78.85 -60.30 -6.17
C PHE A 62 79.23 -61.76 -5.83
N SER A 63 78.37 -62.73 -6.15
CA SER A 63 78.68 -64.16 -5.91
C SER A 63 79.70 -64.74 -6.91
N ILE A 64 79.95 -64.07 -8.04
CA ILE A 64 80.89 -64.54 -9.07
C ILE A 64 82.32 -64.09 -8.76
N ASP A 65 82.49 -62.91 -8.17
CA ASP A 65 83.80 -62.40 -7.74
C ASP A 65 84.39 -63.12 -6.51
N ASN A 66 83.60 -63.95 -5.81
CA ASN A 66 84.07 -64.71 -4.64
C ASN A 66 84.59 -66.13 -4.97
N LEU A 67 84.66 -66.52 -6.25
CA LEU A 67 85.29 -67.75 -6.70
C LEU A 67 86.75 -67.53 -7.11
N GLU A 68 87.55 -66.97 -6.20
CA GLU A 68 89.01 -67.06 -6.29
C GLU A 68 89.43 -68.45 -5.76
N ASN A 69 89.07 -69.52 -6.50
CA ASN A 69 89.65 -70.88 -6.48
C ASN A 69 88.66 -71.93 -7.02
N SER A 70 88.49 -72.01 -8.34
CA SER A 70 88.20 -73.30 -8.98
C SER A 70 88.52 -73.21 -10.46
N ARG A 71 89.45 -74.06 -10.92
CA ARG A 71 89.72 -74.29 -12.33
C ARG A 71 88.48 -74.90 -12.97
N CYS A 72 87.62 -74.09 -13.58
CA CYS A 72 86.68 -74.56 -14.58
C CYS A 72 86.51 -73.51 -15.67
N SER A 73 86.78 -73.95 -16.89
CA SER A 73 86.59 -73.25 -18.15
C SER A 73 85.11 -72.98 -18.40
N GLU A 74 84.68 -71.74 -18.20
CA GLU A 74 83.48 -71.17 -18.82
C GLU A 74 83.89 -69.95 -19.67
N PRO A 75 83.21 -69.67 -20.80
CA PRO A 75 83.63 -68.64 -21.73
C PRO A 75 83.43 -67.25 -21.11
N GLU A 76 84.49 -66.43 -21.16
CA GLU A 76 84.61 -65.06 -20.63
C GLU A 76 83.52 -64.05 -21.12
N GLY A 77 82.56 -64.47 -21.95
CA GLY A 77 81.52 -63.59 -22.52
C GLY A 77 80.25 -63.39 -21.68
N LEU A 78 80.03 -64.15 -20.59
CA LEU A 78 78.75 -64.17 -19.87
C LEU A 78 78.55 -63.05 -18.81
N ASN A 79 79.62 -62.39 -18.36
CA ASN A 79 79.54 -61.37 -17.29
C ASN A 79 79.25 -59.95 -17.81
N ILE A 80 79.54 -59.65 -19.08
CA ILE A 80 79.29 -58.33 -19.70
C ILE A 80 77.79 -58.00 -19.76
N GLY A 81 76.94 -59.00 -19.99
CA GLY A 81 75.47 -58.83 -20.02
C GLY A 81 74.88 -58.41 -18.66
N LYS A 82 75.43 -58.94 -17.55
CA LYS A 82 74.92 -58.65 -16.19
C LYS A 82 75.24 -57.23 -15.71
N ALA A 83 76.40 -56.69 -16.10
CA ALA A 83 76.77 -55.31 -15.82
C ALA A 83 75.88 -54.32 -16.62
N SER A 84 75.59 -54.64 -17.88
CA SER A 84 74.67 -53.86 -18.71
C SER A 84 73.23 -53.89 -18.17
N ASP A 85 72.76 -55.05 -17.71
CA ASP A 85 71.43 -55.16 -17.07
C ASP A 85 71.33 -54.35 -15.77
N LEU A 86 72.38 -54.34 -14.95
CA LEU A 86 72.44 -53.50 -13.75
C LEU A 86 72.42 -52.01 -14.07
N LEU A 87 73.15 -51.58 -15.10
CA LEU A 87 73.15 -50.20 -15.57
C LEU A 87 71.74 -49.79 -16.04
N ARG A 88 71.10 -50.63 -16.86
CA ARG A 88 69.73 -50.40 -17.35
C ARG A 88 68.71 -50.26 -16.21
N LEU A 89 68.81 -51.09 -15.17
CA LEU A 89 67.95 -50.99 -13.99
C LEU A 89 68.20 -49.72 -13.18
N GLU A 90 69.43 -49.20 -13.18
CA GLU A 90 69.76 -47.94 -12.50
C GLU A 90 69.22 -46.72 -13.27
N GLU A 91 69.32 -46.75 -14.60
CA GLU A 91 68.68 -45.74 -15.46
C GLU A 91 67.15 -45.74 -15.29
N GLU A 92 66.52 -46.92 -15.27
CA GLU A 92 65.07 -47.06 -15.06
C GLU A 92 64.67 -46.55 -13.66
N ARG A 93 65.44 -46.87 -12.62
CA ARG A 93 65.25 -46.33 -11.26
C ARG A 93 65.33 -44.80 -11.25
N ALA A 94 66.38 -44.23 -11.85
CA ALA A 94 66.59 -42.78 -11.89
C ALA A 94 65.44 -42.08 -12.65
N LYS A 95 65.00 -42.67 -13.77
CA LYS A 95 63.87 -42.18 -14.56
C LYS A 95 62.56 -42.19 -13.76
N ASN A 96 62.23 -43.31 -13.12
CA ASN A 96 61.02 -43.44 -12.30
C ASN A 96 61.05 -42.46 -11.11
N ALA A 97 62.20 -42.28 -10.47
CA ALA A 97 62.37 -41.32 -9.38
C ALA A 97 62.20 -39.86 -9.84
N MET A 98 62.75 -39.50 -11.01
CA MET A 98 62.62 -38.18 -11.59
C MET A 98 61.16 -37.88 -11.99
N GLU A 99 60.48 -38.85 -12.61
CA GLU A 99 59.08 -38.71 -13.01
C GLU A 99 58.15 -38.60 -11.79
N MET A 100 58.40 -39.37 -10.73
CA MET A 100 57.71 -39.20 -9.45
C MET A 100 57.89 -37.79 -8.87
N LYS A 101 59.10 -37.23 -8.90
CA LYS A 101 59.35 -35.86 -8.42
C LYS A 101 58.51 -34.85 -9.21
N LYS A 102 58.51 -34.94 -10.54
CA LYS A 102 57.70 -34.10 -11.43
C LYS A 102 56.20 -34.21 -11.15
N LEU A 103 55.69 -35.43 -10.90
CA LEU A 103 54.28 -35.62 -10.57
C LEU A 103 53.92 -35.05 -9.21
N ARG A 104 54.80 -35.16 -8.19
CA ARG A 104 54.60 -34.54 -6.88
C ARG A 104 54.55 -33.01 -6.98
N GLU A 105 55.43 -32.40 -7.76
CA GLU A 105 55.39 -30.95 -8.01
C GLU A 105 54.06 -30.52 -8.67
N LYS A 106 53.59 -31.28 -9.67
CA LYS A 106 52.27 -31.07 -10.28
C LYS A 106 51.14 -31.24 -9.26
N GLN A 107 51.19 -32.26 -8.41
CA GLN A 107 50.19 -32.51 -7.38
C GLN A 107 50.10 -31.34 -6.40
N MET A 108 51.24 -30.82 -5.93
CA MET A 108 51.29 -29.63 -5.07
C MET A 108 50.69 -28.40 -5.74
N SER A 109 50.95 -28.21 -7.04
CA SER A 109 50.33 -27.12 -7.81
C SER A 109 48.81 -27.28 -7.87
N VAL A 110 48.30 -28.48 -8.16
CA VAL A 110 46.86 -28.76 -8.21
C VAL A 110 46.21 -28.54 -6.83
N GLN A 111 46.82 -29.01 -5.75
CA GLN A 111 46.32 -28.77 -4.39
C GLN A 111 46.21 -27.28 -4.06
N LYS A 112 47.20 -26.47 -4.45
CA LYS A 112 47.12 -25.00 -4.30
C LYS A 112 45.94 -24.42 -5.09
N THR A 113 45.65 -24.93 -6.28
CA THR A 113 44.48 -24.48 -7.05
C THR A 113 43.16 -24.85 -6.37
N ILE A 114 43.05 -26.06 -5.79
CA ILE A 114 41.86 -26.53 -5.08
C ILE A 114 41.56 -25.63 -3.88
N VAL A 115 42.57 -25.34 -3.05
CA VAL A 115 42.41 -24.47 -1.88
C VAL A 115 41.98 -23.07 -2.30
N LYS A 116 42.61 -22.50 -3.34
CA LYS A 116 42.24 -21.19 -3.88
C LYS A 116 40.82 -21.17 -4.45
N SER A 117 40.41 -22.19 -5.20
CA SER A 117 39.05 -22.25 -5.74
C SER A 117 38.01 -22.43 -4.65
N SER A 118 38.32 -23.20 -3.60
CA SER A 118 37.42 -23.38 -2.45
C SER A 118 37.19 -22.05 -1.73
N SER A 119 38.26 -21.32 -1.42
CA SER A 119 38.13 -20.03 -0.72
C SER A 119 37.40 -18.98 -1.56
N VAL A 120 37.59 -18.98 -2.89
CA VAL A 120 36.82 -18.12 -3.79
C VAL A 120 35.34 -18.53 -3.82
N SER A 121 35.03 -19.82 -3.87
CA SER A 121 33.64 -20.32 -3.85
C SER A 121 32.92 -19.93 -2.55
N GLU A 122 33.58 -20.10 -1.40
CA GLU A 122 33.06 -19.67 -0.09
C GLU A 122 32.81 -18.15 -0.03
N SER A 123 33.75 -17.34 -0.56
CA SER A 123 33.56 -15.89 -0.65
C SER A 123 32.40 -15.50 -1.56
N LEU A 124 32.20 -16.21 -2.68
CA LEU A 124 31.08 -15.98 -3.58
C LEU A 124 29.74 -16.36 -2.94
N ASN A 125 29.69 -17.46 -2.19
CA ASN A 125 28.51 -17.84 -1.41
C ASN A 125 28.09 -16.75 -0.42
N ALA A 126 29.02 -16.24 0.38
CA ALA A 126 28.70 -15.17 1.33
C ALA A 126 28.18 -13.89 0.63
N LYS A 127 28.67 -13.59 -0.58
CA LYS A 127 28.16 -12.47 -1.38
C LYS A 127 26.77 -12.73 -1.93
N ILE A 128 26.50 -13.95 -2.42
CA ILE A 128 25.20 -14.39 -2.93
C ILE A 128 24.16 -14.29 -1.80
N GLU A 129 24.40 -14.91 -0.65
CA GLU A 129 23.48 -14.89 0.50
C GLU A 129 23.19 -13.46 0.99
N LYS A 130 24.22 -12.62 1.05
CA LYS A 130 24.06 -11.20 1.41
C LYS A 130 23.18 -10.46 0.40
N LEU A 131 23.34 -10.73 -0.88
CA LEU A 131 22.62 -10.03 -1.93
C LEU A 131 21.17 -10.53 -2.04
N GLU A 132 20.94 -11.84 -1.86
CA GLU A 132 19.62 -12.45 -1.74
C GLU A 132 18.82 -11.84 -0.57
N SER A 133 19.41 -11.78 0.63
CA SER A 133 18.75 -11.18 1.79
C SER A 133 18.43 -9.69 1.61
N LEU A 134 19.29 -8.94 0.92
CA LEU A 134 19.01 -7.54 0.57
C LEU A 134 17.84 -7.42 -0.41
N ILE A 135 17.79 -8.28 -1.44
CA ILE A 135 16.69 -8.31 -2.41
C ILE A 135 15.37 -8.63 -1.71
N GLU A 136 15.35 -9.65 -0.84
CA GLU A 136 14.15 -10.03 -0.09
C GLU A 136 13.68 -8.92 0.85
N SER A 137 14.61 -8.28 1.56
CA SER A 137 14.28 -7.15 2.44
C SER A 137 13.70 -5.96 1.67
N GLU A 138 14.29 -5.60 0.52
CA GLU A 138 13.75 -4.52 -0.32
C GLU A 138 12.39 -4.86 -0.90
N LEU A 139 12.17 -6.12 -1.30
CA LEU A 139 10.87 -6.58 -1.79
C LEU A 139 9.80 -6.47 -0.69
N ALA A 140 10.10 -6.91 0.52
CA ALA A 140 9.18 -6.82 1.66
C ALA A 140 8.82 -5.37 1.98
N LEU A 141 9.80 -4.46 2.02
CA LEU A 141 9.56 -3.03 2.22
C LEU A 141 8.73 -2.42 1.10
N SER A 142 8.95 -2.84 -0.15
CA SER A 142 8.15 -2.37 -1.29
C SER A 142 6.69 -2.83 -1.18
N GLN A 143 6.45 -4.08 -0.76
CA GLN A 143 5.09 -4.61 -0.56
C GLN A 143 4.37 -3.91 0.59
N GLU A 144 5.08 -3.64 1.70
CA GLU A 144 4.53 -2.88 2.83
C GLU A 144 4.16 -1.44 2.42
N ALA A 145 5.03 -0.78 1.67
CA ALA A 145 4.77 0.56 1.14
C ALA A 145 3.57 0.59 0.18
N GLU A 146 3.45 -0.42 -0.68
CA GLU A 146 2.30 -0.56 -1.59
C GLU A 146 0.98 -0.77 -0.83
N ALA A 147 0.98 -1.64 0.17
CA ALA A 147 -0.19 -1.87 1.02
C ALA A 147 -0.59 -0.60 1.78
N ALA A 148 0.36 0.12 2.38
CA ALA A 148 0.11 1.38 3.06
C ALA A 148 -0.46 2.44 2.11
N TRP A 149 0.06 2.51 0.88
CA TRP A 149 -0.44 3.44 -0.13
C TRP A 149 -1.89 3.15 -0.52
N LEU A 150 -2.25 1.87 -0.69
CA LEU A 150 -3.64 1.47 -0.98
C LEU A 150 -4.59 1.88 0.15
N THR A 151 -4.22 1.64 1.40
CA THR A 151 -5.02 2.08 2.56
C THR A 151 -5.25 3.59 2.56
N VAL A 152 -4.19 4.38 2.35
CA VAL A 152 -4.30 5.85 2.29
C VAL A 152 -5.17 6.30 1.12
N ALA A 153 -5.09 5.62 -0.03
CA ALA A 153 -5.92 5.92 -1.19
C ALA A 153 -7.42 5.65 -0.90
N GLU A 154 -7.73 4.54 -0.22
CA GLU A 154 -9.09 4.20 0.21
C GLU A 154 -9.64 5.20 1.24
N GLU A 155 -8.84 5.55 2.25
CA GLU A 155 -9.20 6.58 3.25
C GLU A 155 -9.47 7.93 2.59
N LYS A 156 -8.60 8.36 1.66
CA LYS A 156 -8.81 9.59 0.88
C LYS A 156 -10.13 9.54 0.12
N GLN A 157 -10.44 8.43 -0.54
CA GLN A 157 -11.69 8.28 -1.28
C GLN A 157 -12.91 8.35 -0.35
N MET A 158 -12.83 7.71 0.82
CA MET A 158 -13.87 7.81 1.85
C MET A 158 -14.09 9.25 2.29
N LEU A 159 -13.02 9.98 2.61
CA LEU A 159 -13.10 11.38 3.03
C LEU A 159 -13.70 12.29 1.94
N CYS A 160 -13.37 12.05 0.67
CA CYS A 160 -13.96 12.80 -0.44
C CYS A 160 -15.48 12.59 -0.49
N ARG A 161 -15.96 11.35 -0.38
CA ARG A 161 -17.40 11.05 -0.34
C ARG A 161 -18.09 11.71 0.84
N MET A 162 -17.50 11.61 2.04
CA MET A 162 -18.05 12.25 3.24
C MET A 162 -18.15 13.77 3.09
N MET A 163 -17.16 14.39 2.44
CA MET A 163 -17.17 15.83 2.18
C MET A 163 -18.26 16.21 1.18
N GLU A 164 -18.43 15.45 0.09
CA GLU A 164 -19.48 15.66 -0.90
C GLU A 164 -20.88 15.52 -0.27
N GLU A 165 -21.10 14.45 0.48
CA GLU A 165 -22.35 14.22 1.24
C GLU A 165 -22.59 15.34 2.25
N GLY A 166 -21.56 15.74 3.00
CA GLY A 166 -21.64 16.83 3.96
C GLY A 166 -22.00 18.17 3.33
N MET A 167 -21.49 18.47 2.13
CA MET A 167 -21.86 19.68 1.39
C MET A 167 -23.32 19.66 0.93
N VAL A 168 -23.82 18.50 0.53
CA VAL A 168 -25.24 18.32 0.17
C VAL A 168 -26.14 18.55 1.39
N GLU A 169 -25.82 17.95 2.53
CA GLU A 169 -26.58 18.15 3.78
C GLU A 169 -26.53 19.61 4.25
N LEU A 170 -25.36 20.25 4.19
CA LEU A 170 -25.25 21.68 4.49
C LEU A 170 -26.13 22.53 3.57
N GLY A 171 -26.18 22.21 2.28
CA GLY A 171 -27.05 22.87 1.31
C GLY A 171 -28.53 22.77 1.70
N LYS A 172 -28.99 21.59 2.16
CA LYS A 172 -30.37 21.39 2.65
C LYS A 172 -30.67 22.29 3.85
N VAL A 173 -29.77 22.29 4.85
CA VAL A 173 -29.94 23.13 6.04
C VAL A 173 -30.02 24.62 5.70
N VAL A 174 -29.23 25.08 4.72
CA VAL A 174 -29.30 26.47 4.23
C VAL A 174 -30.66 26.78 3.61
N VAL A 175 -31.21 25.86 2.80
CA VAL A 175 -32.55 26.03 2.20
C VAL A 175 -33.62 26.05 3.29
N ASP A 176 -33.61 25.10 4.23
CA ASP A 176 -34.58 25.03 5.33
C ASP A 176 -34.56 26.32 6.17
N TYR A 177 -33.36 26.86 6.44
CA TYR A 177 -33.19 28.12 7.15
C TYR A 177 -33.79 29.30 6.38
N GLN A 178 -33.54 29.38 5.07
CA GLN A 178 -34.11 30.43 4.22
C GLN A 178 -35.64 30.35 4.16
N GLU A 179 -36.20 29.14 4.03
CA GLU A 179 -37.65 28.93 4.03
C GLU A 179 -38.29 29.40 5.34
N CYS A 180 -37.63 29.14 6.47
CA CYS A 180 -38.06 29.62 7.78
C CYS A 180 -38.05 31.14 7.87
N LEU A 181 -36.98 31.81 7.42
CA LEU A 181 -36.90 33.27 7.37
C LEU A 181 -38.03 33.87 6.52
N PHE A 182 -38.22 33.37 5.29
CA PHE A 182 -39.31 33.83 4.43
C PHE A 182 -40.68 33.56 5.03
N GLY A 183 -40.85 32.43 5.73
CA GLY A 183 -42.07 32.11 6.47
C GLY A 183 -42.39 33.14 7.54
N VAL A 184 -41.39 33.56 8.32
CA VAL A 184 -41.52 34.59 9.36
C VAL A 184 -41.85 35.95 8.75
N ASP A 185 -41.09 36.39 7.75
CA ASP A 185 -41.32 37.69 7.09
C ASP A 185 -42.71 37.77 6.47
N ARG A 186 -43.16 36.69 5.82
CA ARG A 186 -44.50 36.58 5.26
C ARG A 186 -45.57 36.67 6.34
N LYS A 187 -45.40 35.97 7.45
CA LYS A 187 -46.34 35.99 8.59
C LYS A 187 -46.41 37.37 9.24
N GLN A 188 -45.27 38.05 9.36
CA GLN A 188 -45.22 39.43 9.83
C GLN A 188 -45.98 40.37 8.89
N GLY A 189 -45.78 40.24 7.57
CA GLY A 189 -46.55 40.99 6.58
C GLY A 189 -48.06 40.76 6.65
N GLU A 190 -48.49 39.50 6.79
CA GLU A 190 -49.91 39.14 6.98
C GLU A 190 -50.50 39.78 8.25
N LEU A 191 -49.76 39.77 9.36
CA LEU A 191 -50.21 40.39 10.62
C LEU A 191 -50.34 41.90 10.50
N LEU A 192 -49.38 42.57 9.85
CA LEU A 192 -49.44 44.01 9.60
C LEU A 192 -50.65 44.39 8.74
N LEU A 193 -50.90 43.65 7.66
CA LEU A 193 -52.07 43.87 6.81
C LEU A 193 -53.38 43.64 7.57
N CYS A 194 -53.47 42.54 8.32
CA CYS A 194 -54.65 42.25 9.14
C CYS A 194 -54.91 43.35 10.17
N GLY A 195 -53.85 43.82 10.85
CA GLY A 195 -53.95 44.95 11.78
C GLY A 195 -54.46 46.23 11.11
N ALA A 196 -53.97 46.55 9.91
CA ALA A 196 -54.42 47.70 9.14
C ALA A 196 -55.91 47.58 8.73
N LEU A 197 -56.34 46.41 8.27
CA LEU A 197 -57.74 46.15 7.92
C LEU A 197 -58.66 46.27 9.14
N MET A 198 -58.25 45.73 10.29
CA MET A 198 -59.02 45.86 11.54
C MET A 198 -59.15 47.32 11.97
N GLN A 199 -58.09 48.12 11.80
CA GLN A 199 -58.12 49.54 12.14
C GLN A 199 -59.10 50.32 11.24
N GLU A 200 -59.14 50.02 9.95
CA GLU A 200 -60.08 50.63 9.01
C GLU A 200 -61.53 50.24 9.32
N GLU A 201 -61.80 48.95 9.59
CA GLU A 201 -63.13 48.48 10.00
C GLU A 201 -63.59 49.13 11.32
N MET A 202 -62.69 49.28 12.30
CA MET A 202 -63.01 49.99 13.55
C MET A 202 -63.38 51.46 13.30
N LYS A 203 -62.67 52.13 12.39
CA LYS A 203 -62.97 53.51 12.00
C LYS A 203 -64.33 53.59 11.31
N GLY A 204 -64.63 52.70 10.36
CA GLY A 204 -65.93 52.63 9.70
C GLY A 204 -67.09 52.36 10.66
N MET A 205 -66.89 51.47 11.64
CA MET A 205 -67.88 51.24 12.71
C MET A 205 -68.11 52.49 13.55
N GLU A 206 -67.06 53.23 13.90
CA GLU A 206 -67.19 54.45 14.69
C GLU A 206 -67.92 55.55 13.91
N GLU A 207 -67.62 55.70 12.62
CA GLU A 207 -68.36 56.59 11.72
C GLU A 207 -69.85 56.22 11.63
N MET A 208 -70.17 54.91 11.53
CA MET A 208 -71.56 54.44 11.56
C MET A 208 -72.28 54.74 12.88
N LYS A 209 -71.61 54.60 14.03
CA LYS A 209 -72.20 54.96 15.33
C LYS A 209 -72.51 56.46 15.40
N ILE A 210 -71.61 57.30 14.89
CA ILE A 210 -71.81 58.75 14.82
C ILE A 210 -73.05 59.05 13.95
N MET A 211 -73.13 58.48 12.75
CA MET A 211 -74.29 58.64 11.86
C MET A 211 -75.60 58.15 12.49
N GLN A 212 -75.57 57.00 13.18
CA GLN A 212 -76.73 56.46 13.90
C GLN A 212 -77.20 57.42 14.99
N LYS A 213 -76.26 57.98 15.77
CA LYS A 213 -76.59 58.95 16.82
C LYS A 213 -77.22 60.21 16.24
N MET A 214 -76.65 60.77 15.17
CA MET A 214 -77.22 61.93 14.47
C MET A 214 -78.62 61.63 13.94
N ALA A 215 -78.83 60.49 13.29
CA ALA A 215 -80.15 60.10 12.77
C ALA A 215 -81.19 59.91 13.89
N LEU A 216 -80.77 59.39 15.07
CA LEU A 216 -81.64 59.31 16.25
C LEU A 216 -81.97 60.69 16.83
N GLU A 217 -81.02 61.61 16.85
CA GLU A 217 -81.23 63.01 17.27
C GLU A 217 -82.18 63.75 16.31
N ASP A 218 -82.00 63.59 14.99
CA ASP A 218 -82.88 64.14 13.96
C ASP A 218 -84.31 63.58 14.08
N LEU A 219 -84.45 62.26 14.28
CA LEU A 219 -85.74 61.61 14.52
C LEU A 219 -86.40 62.15 15.79
N HIS A 220 -85.62 62.30 16.87
CA HIS A 220 -86.11 62.85 18.13
C HIS A 220 -86.61 64.29 17.94
N SER A 221 -85.86 65.15 17.25
CA SER A 221 -86.28 66.52 16.92
C SER A 221 -87.60 66.51 16.14
N TRP A 222 -87.69 65.70 15.09
CA TRP A 222 -88.90 65.59 14.28
C TRP A 222 -90.13 65.16 15.10
N VAL A 223 -89.96 64.21 16.03
CA VAL A 223 -91.04 63.77 16.93
C VAL A 223 -91.46 64.90 17.88
N VAL A 224 -90.52 65.67 18.42
CA VAL A 224 -90.83 66.82 19.30
C VAL A 224 -91.55 67.92 18.53
N ASP A 225 -91.06 68.27 17.34
CA ASP A 225 -91.65 69.31 16.48
C ASP A 225 -93.09 68.93 16.04
N ASN A 226 -93.33 67.65 15.75
CA ASN A 226 -94.68 67.16 15.45
C ASN A 226 -95.59 67.05 16.68
N ARG A 227 -95.06 66.90 17.90
CA ARG A 227 -95.89 66.95 19.13
C ARG A 227 -96.45 68.35 19.37
N CYS A 228 -95.64 69.40 19.19
CA CYS A 228 -96.13 70.80 19.23
C CYS A 228 -97.24 71.04 18.21
N SER A 229 -97.12 70.44 17.02
CA SER A 229 -98.15 70.52 15.97
C SER A 229 -99.45 69.80 16.39
N SER A 230 -99.34 68.67 17.08
CA SER A 230 -100.48 67.88 17.57
C SER A 230 -101.21 68.57 18.72
N GLU A 231 -100.47 69.12 19.69
CA GLU A 231 -101.04 69.88 20.82
C GLU A 231 -101.79 71.11 20.32
N GLN A 232 -101.25 71.80 19.32
CA GLN A 232 -101.90 72.96 18.71
C GLN A 232 -103.19 72.57 17.94
N VAL A 233 -103.26 71.36 17.39
CA VAL A 233 -104.49 70.81 16.77
C VAL A 233 -105.51 70.39 17.82
N GLU A 234 -105.08 69.80 18.95
CA GLU A 234 -105.95 69.48 20.09
C GLU A 234 -106.54 70.75 20.71
N GLU A 235 -105.74 71.78 20.92
CA GLU A 235 -106.19 73.05 21.49
C GLU A 235 -107.19 73.76 20.57
N GLN A 236 -106.98 73.70 19.25
CA GLN A 236 -107.96 74.17 18.26
C GLN A 236 -109.26 73.35 18.28
N LEU A 237 -109.18 72.03 18.45
CA LEU A 237 -110.36 71.16 18.57
C LEU A 237 -111.14 71.43 19.85
N GLU A 238 -110.46 71.64 20.98
CA GLU A 238 -111.10 72.03 22.23
C GLU A 238 -111.76 73.41 22.12
N GLN A 239 -111.13 74.37 21.44
CA GLN A 239 -111.70 75.69 21.19
C GLN A 239 -112.96 75.62 20.30
N VAL A 240 -112.95 74.75 19.28
CA VAL A 240 -114.13 74.48 18.45
C VAL A 240 -115.24 73.81 19.27
N LEU A 241 -114.90 72.81 20.10
CA LEU A 241 -115.85 72.13 20.98
C LEU A 241 -116.45 73.09 22.02
N ALA A 242 -115.66 73.97 22.61
CA ALA A 242 -116.14 75.02 23.51
C ALA A 242 -117.08 75.99 22.80
N SER A 243 -116.76 76.37 21.55
CA SER A 243 -117.61 77.23 20.72
C SER A 243 -118.94 76.54 20.37
N ILE A 244 -118.93 75.25 20.02
CA ILE A 244 -120.14 74.44 19.77
C ILE A 244 -120.98 74.34 21.05
N THR A 245 -120.34 74.15 22.21
CA THR A 245 -121.03 74.06 23.49
C THR A 245 -121.64 75.40 23.90
N GLY A 246 -120.94 76.52 23.66
CA GLY A 246 -121.46 77.87 23.84
C GLY A 246 -122.68 78.16 22.96
N ILE A 247 -122.64 77.74 21.68
CA ILE A 247 -123.81 77.79 20.78
C ILE A 247 -124.94 76.92 21.31
N LYS A 248 -124.65 75.72 21.83
CA LYS A 248 -125.65 74.82 22.41
C LYS A 248 -126.33 75.41 23.65
N VAL A 249 -125.59 76.11 24.51
CA VAL A 249 -126.13 76.84 25.67
C VAL A 249 -127.00 78.02 25.22
N LEU A 250 -126.58 78.79 24.21
CA LEU A 250 -127.40 79.85 23.62
C LEU A 250 -128.70 79.32 23.01
N LEU A 251 -128.67 78.14 22.39
CA LEU A 251 -129.86 77.48 21.82
C LEU A 251 -130.77 76.85 22.88
N HIS A 252 -130.26 76.44 24.05
CA HIS A 252 -131.07 75.88 25.15
C HIS A 252 -131.51 76.93 26.20
N GLY A 253 -131.07 78.19 26.08
CA GLY A 253 -131.56 79.32 26.87
C GLY A 253 -132.74 80.07 26.24
N CYS A 254 -133.23 79.60 25.09
CA CYS A 254 -134.36 80.16 24.35
C CYS A 254 -135.43 79.09 24.07
N THR A 255 -135.95 78.46 25.13
CA THR A 255 -137.29 77.82 25.18
C THR A 255 -137.73 77.69 26.63
#